data_AF-A0AAV9B8P8-F1
#
_entry.id   AF-A0AAV9B8P8-F1
#
_cell.length_a   1.000
_cell.length_b   1.000
_cell.length_c   1.000
_cell.angle_alpha   90.00
_cell.angle_beta   90.00
_cell.angle_gamma   90.00
#
_symmetry.space_group_name_H-M   'P 1'
#
loop_
_entity.id
_entity.type
_entity.pdbx_description
1 polymer ?
#
loop_
_entity_poly.entity_id
_entity_poly.type
_entity_poly.pdbx_seq_one_letter_code
_entity_poly.pdbx_strand_id
1 'polypeptide(L)'
;MNYYPPCPQPDKALGLSPHSDLGALTILLQVNEVQGLQIMKDDLWVPITPLANDSFVINIGDTMEVSRIKRLSCDNLNLKLRMEFKAIRFYLSLF
;
A
#
# COMPACT_ATOMS: atom_id res chain seq x y z
N MET A 1 -8.05 -11.07 2.05
CA MET A 1 -8.32 -10.68 3.46
C MET A 1 -7.07 -11.02 4.24
N ASN A 2 -6.38 -10.01 4.79
CA ASN A 2 -5.03 -10.17 5.31
C ASN A 2 -5.01 -9.90 6.82
N TYR A 3 -4.41 -10.81 7.58
CA TYR A 3 -4.26 -10.71 9.02
C TYR A 3 -2.76 -10.74 9.35
N TYR A 4 -2.26 -9.69 9.99
CA TYR A 4 -0.87 -9.61 10.41
C TYR A 4 -0.83 -9.67 11.95
N PRO A 5 -0.48 -10.83 12.55
CA PRO A 5 -0.43 -10.96 14.01
C PRO A 5 0.70 -10.12 14.61
N PRO A 6 0.65 -9.83 15.93
CA PRO A 6 1.75 -9.20 16.64
C PRO A 6 3.05 -9.98 16.44
N CYS A 7 4.11 -9.28 16.05
CA CYS A 7 5.44 -9.86 15.89
C CYS A 7 6.32 -9.51 17.11
N PRO A 8 7.00 -10.48 17.74
CA PRO A 8 7.93 -10.21 18.85
C PRO A 8 9.15 -9.36 18.44
N GLN A 9 9.51 -9.36 17.16
CA GLN A 9 10.66 -8.66 16.60
C GLN A 9 10.24 -7.88 15.33
N PRO A 10 9.38 -6.85 15.46
CA PRO A 10 8.80 -6.15 14.30
C PRO A 10 9.86 -5.42 13.47
N ASP A 11 11.00 -5.06 14.04
CA ASP A 11 12.10 -4.39 13.32
C ASP A 11 12.90 -5.35 12.44
N LYS A 12 12.68 -6.67 12.55
CA LYS A 12 13.39 -7.72 11.81
C LYS A 12 12.53 -8.41 10.75
N ALA A 13 11.24 -8.09 10.69
CA ALA A 13 10.31 -8.79 9.81
C ALA A 13 9.28 -7.82 9.21
N LEU A 14 8.93 -8.03 7.95
CA LEU A 14 7.88 -7.27 7.27
C LEU A 14 6.63 -8.12 7.13
N GLY A 15 5.46 -7.52 7.37
CA GLY A 15 4.18 -8.16 7.13
C GLY A 15 3.97 -8.43 5.63
N LEU A 16 4.33 -7.46 4.79
CA LEU A 16 4.32 -7.60 3.33
C LEU A 16 5.57 -6.94 2.75
N SER A 17 6.27 -7.67 1.89
CA SER A 17 7.48 -7.18 1.22
C SER A 17 7.17 -5.98 0.31
N PRO A 18 8.14 -5.07 0.09
CA PRO A 18 8.03 -3.99 -0.89
C PRO A 18 7.60 -4.51 -2.27
N HIS A 19 6.51 -3.99 -2.82
CA HIS A 19 5.99 -4.34 -4.15
C HIS A 19 5.17 -3.19 -4.75
N SER A 20 4.93 -3.21 -6.06
CA SER A 20 3.89 -2.44 -6.73
C SER A 20 2.69 -3.33 -7.05
N ASP A 21 1.52 -2.74 -7.22
CA ASP A 21 0.29 -3.48 -7.51
C ASP A 21 0.17 -3.70 -9.03
N LEU A 22 0.16 -4.95 -9.49
CA LEU A 22 0.11 -5.25 -10.93
C LEU A 22 -1.21 -4.81 -11.63
N GLY A 23 -2.29 -4.59 -10.87
CA GLY A 23 -3.64 -4.28 -11.39
C GLY A 23 -3.84 -2.84 -11.87
N ALA A 24 -5.08 -2.41 -12.05
CA ALA A 24 -5.41 -1.03 -12.37
C ALA A 24 -5.58 -0.16 -11.10
N LEU A 25 -6.38 -0.65 -10.15
CA LEU A 25 -6.74 0.08 -8.93
C LEU A 25 -6.82 -0.87 -7.73
N THR A 26 -6.19 -0.49 -6.63
CA THR A 26 -6.37 -1.17 -5.34
C THR A 26 -7.16 -0.26 -4.41
N ILE A 27 -8.24 -0.78 -3.83
CA ILE A 27 -9.01 -0.10 -2.79
C ILE A 27 -8.77 -0.85 -1.48
N LEU A 28 -8.15 -0.16 -0.53
CA LEU A 28 -7.75 -0.73 0.74
C LEU A 28 -8.57 -0.11 1.88
N LEU A 29 -9.17 -0.99 2.68
CA LEU A 29 -9.84 -0.62 3.93
C LEU A 29 -9.00 -1.12 5.11
N GLN A 30 -8.63 -0.19 5.99
CA GLN A 30 -7.92 -0.52 7.22
C GLN A 30 -8.94 -0.64 8.36
N VAL A 31 -9.10 -1.84 8.89
CA VAL A 31 -10.20 -2.21 9.81
C VAL A 31 -9.93 -1.80 11.24
N ASN A 32 -8.66 -1.54 11.57
CA ASN A 32 -8.22 -1.19 12.90
C ASN A 32 -7.34 0.07 12.87
N GLU A 33 -7.23 0.73 14.01
CA GLU A 33 -6.46 1.97 14.17
C GLU A 33 -4.94 1.74 14.15
N VAL A 34 -4.49 0.50 13.90
CA VAL A 34 -3.07 0.18 13.95
C VAL A 34 -2.38 0.51 12.63
N GLN A 35 -1.40 1.41 12.71
CA GLN A 35 -0.61 1.84 11.56
C GLN A 35 0.32 0.72 11.07
N GLY A 36 0.58 0.66 9.77
CA GLY A 36 1.49 -0.35 9.22
C GLY A 36 1.76 -0.23 7.73
N LEU A 37 0.89 0.43 6.96
CA LEU A 37 1.12 0.72 5.55
C LEU A 37 2.08 1.86 5.40
N GLN A 38 3.06 1.65 4.54
CA GLN A 38 4.00 2.66 4.13
C GLN A 38 4.13 2.64 2.60
N ILE A 39 4.29 3.83 2.03
CA ILE A 39 4.61 4.02 0.62
C ILE A 39 6.07 4.47 0.49
N MET A 40 6.72 4.10 -0.61
CA MET A 40 8.00 4.71 -0.99
C MET A 40 7.74 6.01 -1.74
N LYS A 41 8.27 7.12 -1.24
CA LYS A 41 8.26 8.42 -1.91
C LYS A 41 9.64 9.05 -1.76
N ASP A 42 10.25 9.46 -2.87
CA ASP A 42 11.58 10.10 -2.89
C ASP A 42 12.64 9.25 -2.12
N ASP A 43 12.63 7.94 -2.35
CA ASP A 43 13.46 6.93 -1.65
C ASP A 43 13.28 6.86 -0.12
N LEU A 44 12.20 7.44 0.40
CA LEU A 44 11.83 7.40 1.81
C LEU A 44 10.52 6.64 2.01
N TRP A 45 10.48 5.83 3.07
CA TRP A 45 9.26 5.17 3.50
C TRP A 45 8.39 6.10 4.33
N VAL A 46 7.22 6.45 3.80
CA VAL A 46 6.26 7.35 4.43
C VAL A 46 5.06 6.56 4.93
N PRO A 47 4.69 6.65 6.22
CA PRO A 47 3.51 5.99 6.76
C PRO A 47 2.22 6.60 6.20
N ILE A 48 1.26 5.74 5.88
CA ILE A 48 -0.10 6.15 5.51
C ILE A 48 -1.02 5.96 6.71
N THR A 49 -1.57 7.07 7.18
CA THR A 49 -2.60 7.09 8.22
C THR A 49 -3.92 7.49 7.57
N PRO A 50 -4.92 6.59 7.53
CA PRO A 50 -6.25 6.93 7.06
C PRO A 50 -6.83 8.12 7.84
N LEU A 51 -7.58 9.01 7.18
CA LEU A 51 -8.16 10.21 7.81
C LEU A 51 -9.23 9.86 8.86
N ALA A 52 -9.96 8.76 8.62
CA ALA A 52 -10.96 8.19 9.52
C ALA A 52 -10.98 6.67 9.38
N ASN A 53 -11.51 5.96 10.38
CA ASN A 53 -11.58 4.49 10.40
C ASN A 53 -12.39 3.92 9.22
N ASP A 54 -13.30 4.72 8.65
CA ASP A 54 -14.15 4.33 7.52
C ASP A 54 -13.64 4.86 6.17
N SER A 55 -12.41 5.37 6.12
CA SER A 55 -11.79 5.88 4.89
C SER A 55 -11.04 4.80 4.12
N PHE A 56 -11.08 4.90 2.80
CA PHE A 56 -10.36 4.01 1.90
C PHE A 56 -9.03 4.65 1.46
N VAL A 57 -7.99 3.83 1.37
CA VAL A 57 -6.76 4.18 0.66
C VAL A 57 -6.87 3.61 -0.75
N ILE A 58 -6.68 4.48 -1.76
CA ILE A 58 -6.71 4.08 -3.17
C ILE A 58 -5.30 4.13 -3.71
N ASN A 59 -4.83 3.02 -4.28
CA ASN A 59 -3.56 2.94 -5.00
C ASN A 59 -3.81 2.70 -6.50
N ILE A 60 -2.97 3.31 -7.35
CA ILE A 60 -2.96 3.09 -8.79
C ILE A 60 -1.93 1.99 -9.06
N GLY A 61 -2.34 0.95 -9.78
CA GLY A 61 -1.46 -0.14 -10.14
C GLY A 61 -0.80 0.04 -11.50
N ASP A 62 0.18 -0.82 -11.77
CA ASP A 62 1.10 -0.79 -12.90
C ASP A 62 0.35 -0.80 -14.25
N THR A 63 -0.78 -1.51 -14.34
CA THR A 63 -1.59 -1.57 -15.57
C THR A 63 -2.13 -0.19 -15.96
N MET A 64 -2.56 0.62 -14.99
CA MET A 64 -3.05 1.96 -15.25
C MET A 64 -1.91 2.94 -15.52
N GLU A 65 -0.71 2.72 -14.96
CA GLU A 65 0.47 3.53 -15.26
C GLU A 65 0.89 3.39 -16.74
N VAL A 66 0.94 2.16 -17.26
CA VAL A 66 1.27 1.88 -18.68
C VAL A 66 0.32 2.61 -19.63
N SER A 67 -0.98 2.72 -19.28
CA SER A 67 -1.97 3.43 -20.10
C SER A 67 -1.75 4.96 -20.18
N ARG A 68 -1.00 5.56 -19.24
CA ARG A 68 -0.67 7.00 -19.24
C ARG A 68 0.56 7.35 -20.09
N ILE A 69 1.42 6.38 -20.45
CA ILE A 69 2.69 6.59 -21.19
C ILE A 69 2.48 6.88 -22.69
N LYS A 70 1.49 7.73 -23.03
CA LYS A 70 1.48 8.48 -24.29
C LYS A 70 1.29 9.98 -24.12
N ARG A 71 1.10 10.52 -22.91
CA ARG A 71 0.82 11.96 -22.76
C ARG A 71 1.63 12.74 -21.75
N LEU A 72 2.23 12.15 -20.72
CA LEU A 72 3.01 12.92 -19.74
C LEU A 72 4.21 12.10 -19.25
N SER A 73 5.40 12.63 -19.51
CA SER A 73 6.64 12.28 -18.84
C SER A 73 6.52 12.71 -17.38
N CYS A 74 6.06 11.83 -16.49
CA CYS A 74 6.10 12.05 -15.05
C CYS A 74 6.75 10.82 -14.41
N ASP A 75 7.67 11.11 -13.50
CA ASP A 75 8.55 10.18 -12.80
C ASP A 75 7.83 8.91 -12.29
N ASN A 76 8.52 7.76 -12.34
CA ASN A 76 8.05 6.43 -11.92
C ASN A 76 6.96 6.50 -10.84
N LEU A 77 5.69 6.33 -11.24
CA LEU A 77 4.52 6.42 -10.37
C LEU A 77 4.27 5.12 -9.61
N ASN A 78 5.11 4.11 -9.83
CA ASN A 78 5.12 2.83 -9.12
C ASN A 78 5.36 3.05 -7.62
N LEU A 79 4.28 3.35 -6.90
CA LEU A 79 4.27 3.43 -5.45
C LEU A 79 4.60 2.04 -4.91
N LYS A 80 5.80 1.88 -4.37
CA LYS A 80 6.13 0.67 -3.62
C LYS A 80 5.39 0.71 -2.30
N LEU A 81 4.62 -0.33 -2.04
CA LEU A 81 3.89 -0.57 -0.82
C LEU A 81 4.67 -1.57 0.03
N ARG A 82 4.79 -1.30 1.33
CA ARG A 82 5.17 -2.32 2.32
C ARG A 82 4.26 -2.24 3.54
N MET A 83 4.21 -3.35 4.27
CA MET A 83 3.43 -3.47 5.50
C MET A 83 4.31 -3.93 6.65
N GLU A 84 4.18 -3.31 7.81
CA GLU A 84 4.69 -3.80 9.09
C GLU A 84 3.67 -4.71 9.80
N PHE A 85 4.13 -5.62 10.67
CA PHE A 85 3.32 -6.55 11.49
C PHE A 85 2.53 -5.86 12.61
N LYS A 86 1.75 -4.85 12.24
CA LYS A 86 1.02 -4.02 13.18
C LYS A 86 -0.49 -3.99 12.91
N ALA A 87 -0.98 -4.26 11.70
CA ALA A 87 -2.39 -4.03 11.33
C ALA A 87 -3.16 -5.27 10.85
N ILE A 88 -4.49 -5.23 10.86
CA ILE A 88 -5.38 -6.20 10.17
C ILE A 88 -5.99 -5.45 8.97
N ARG A 89 -6.00 -6.05 7.76
CA ARG A 89 -6.44 -5.32 6.55
C ARG A 89 -7.30 -6.11 5.58
N PHE A 90 -8.32 -5.44 5.05
CA PHE A 90 -9.10 -5.93 3.92
C PHE A 90 -8.54 -5.30 2.62
N TYR A 91 -8.16 -6.17 1.70
CA TYR A 91 -7.85 -5.81 0.32
C TYR A 91 -9.09 -6.12 -0.52
N LEU A 92 -9.62 -5.12 -1.20
CA LEU A 92 -10.46 -5.34 -2.38
C LEU A 92 -9.66 -4.81 -3.57
N SER A 93 -8.77 -5.64 -4.10
CA SER A 93 -8.16 -5.38 -5.40
C SER A 93 -9.23 -5.63 -6.46
N LEU A 94 -9.74 -4.57 -7.08
CA LEU A 94 -10.47 -4.72 -8.34
C LEU A 94 -9.41 -4.87 -9.43
N PHE A 95 -9.38 -6.02 -10.09
CA PHE A 95 -8.61 -6.21 -11.32
C PHE A 95 -9.26 -5.44 -12.47
#